data_AF-A0A1V1TQH2-F1
#
_entry.id   AF-A0A1V1TQH2-F1
#
_cell.length_a   1.000
_cell.length_b   1.000
_cell.length_c   1.000
_cell.angle_alpha   90.00
_cell.angle_beta   90.00
_cell.angle_gamma   90.00
#
_symmetry.space_group_name_H-M   'P 1'
#
loop_
_entity.id
_entity.type
_entity.pdbx_description
1 polymer ?
#
loop_
_entity_poly.entity_id
_entity_poly.type
_entity_poly.pdbx_seq_one_letter_code
_entity_poly.pdbx_strand_id
1 'polypeptide(L)' 'MTSFRFVTEREVAEEDKDFVLKIMQMDWRDRPTAEELLRGEWFRTE' A
#
# COMPACT_ATOMS: atom_id res chain seq x y z
N MET A 1 14.01 9.17 -2.76
CA MET A 1 14.30 8.11 -1.77
C MET A 1 12.97 7.52 -1.35
N THR A 2 12.69 6.25 -1.65
CA THR A 2 11.45 5.60 -1.24
C THR A 2 11.51 5.28 0.25
N SER A 3 10.51 5.74 1.00
CA SER A 3 10.44 5.68 2.48
C SER A 3 10.48 4.25 3.05
N PHE A 4 10.28 3.23 2.21
CA PHE A 4 10.17 1.82 2.62
C PHE A 4 11.39 0.96 2.27
N ARG A 5 12.51 1.55 1.84
CA ARG A 5 13.70 0.79 1.43
C ARG A 5 14.31 -0.05 2.56
N PHE A 6 14.13 0.40 3.81
CA PHE A 6 14.67 -0.27 4.99
C PHE A 6 13.62 -1.06 5.78
N VAL A 7 12.35 -0.99 5.36
CA VAL A 7 11.27 -1.74 6.02
C VAL A 7 11.39 -3.19 5.62
N THR A 8 11.48 -4.04 6.63
CA THR A 8 11.59 -5.49 6.48
C THR A 8 10.24 -6.16 6.75
N GLU A 9 10.07 -7.40 6.29
CA GLU A 9 8.86 -8.20 6.54
C GLU A 9 8.58 -8.44 8.04
N ARG A 10 9.59 -8.24 8.91
CA ARG A 10 9.41 -8.30 10.36
C ARG A 10 8.62 -7.12 10.92
N GLU A 11 8.60 -5.99 10.19
CA GLU A 11 7.97 -4.74 10.63
C GLU A 11 6.64 -4.51 9.92
N VAL A 12 6.58 -4.83 8.63
CA VAL A 12 5.40 -4.65 7.78
C VAL A 12 5.31 -5.85 6.85
N ALA A 13 4.18 -6.58 6.88
CA ALA A 13 3.93 -7.67 5.97
C ALA A 13 3.97 -7.17 4.51
N GLU A 14 4.27 -8.05 3.56
CA GLU A 14 4.38 -7.65 2.15
C GLU A 14 3.06 -7.03 1.66
N GLU A 15 1.93 -7.60 2.10
CA GLU A 15 0.57 -7.16 1.78
C GLU A 15 0.27 -5.74 2.30
N ASP A 16 0.69 -5.45 3.53
CA ASP A 16 0.53 -4.14 4.16
C ASP A 16 1.38 -3.08 3.44
N LYS A 17 2.62 -3.45 3.09
CA LYS A 17 3.55 -2.57 2.39
C LYS A 17 3.01 -2.20 1.01
N ASP A 18 2.48 -3.17 0.28
CA ASP A 18 1.88 -2.96 -1.03
C ASP A 18 0.63 -2.07 -0.96
N PHE A 19 -0.17 -2.21 0.09
CA PHE A 19 -1.31 -1.33 0.34
C PHE A 19 -0.87 0.12 0.60
N VAL A 20 0.09 0.33 1.51
CA VAL A 20 0.57 1.66 1.88
C VAL A 20 1.27 2.35 0.70
N LEU A 21 2.01 1.61 -0.13
CA LEU A 21 2.66 2.14 -1.33
C LEU A 21 1.66 2.72 -2.34
N LYS A 22 0.48 2.09 -2.51
CA LYS A 22 -0.59 2.62 -3.37
C LYS A 22 -1.11 3.97 -2.89
N ILE A 23 -1.11 4.20 -1.58
CA ILE A 23 -1.55 5.48 -0.99
C ILE A 23 -0.42 6.51 -1.08
N MET A 24 0.84 6.11 -0.84
CA MET A 24 2.00 6.99 -0.78
C MET A 24 2.62 7.34 -2.15
N GLN A 25 1.83 7.27 -3.22
CA GLN A 25 2.25 7.72 -4.55
C GLN A 25 2.63 9.20 -4.55
N MET A 26 3.74 9.53 -5.22
CA MET A 26 4.25 10.89 -5.30
C MET A 26 3.37 11.80 -6.17
N ASP A 27 2.79 11.24 -7.24
CA ASP A 27 1.77 11.92 -8.02
C ASP A 27 0.38 11.55 -7.47
N TRP A 28 -0.43 12.56 -7.21
CA TRP A 28 -1.78 12.40 -6.69
C TRP A 28 -2.73 11.79 -7.73
N ARG A 29 -2.41 11.90 -9.02
CA ARG A 29 -3.22 11.34 -10.13
C ARG A 29 -3.05 9.83 -10.27
N ASP A 30 -1.91 9.31 -9.84
CA ASP A 30 -1.63 7.87 -9.81
C ASP A 30 -2.17 7.21 -8.54
N ARG A 31 -2.73 8.01 -7.62
CA ARG A 31 -3.37 7.47 -6.42
C ARG A 31 -4.72 6.84 -6.83
N PRO A 32 -4.94 5.56 -6.50
CA PRO A 32 -6.20 4.90 -6.77
C PRO A 32 -7.34 5.55 -5.98
N THR A 33 -8.55 5.39 -6.48
CA THR A 33 -9.75 5.84 -5.77
C THR A 33 -10.00 5.01 -4.52
N ALA A 34 -10.76 5.56 -3.57
CA ALA A 34 -11.13 4.83 -2.35
C ALA A 34 -11.87 3.52 -2.66
N GLU A 35 -12.71 3.51 -3.70
CA GLU A 35 -13.44 2.30 -4.13
C GLU A 35 -12.49 1.20 -4.64
N GLU A 36 -11.47 1.57 -5.42
CA GLU A 36 -10.46 0.62 -5.91
C GLU A 36 -9.59 0.07 -4.77
N LEU A 37 -9.23 0.91 -3.80
CA LEU A 37 -8.51 0.50 -2.60
C LEU A 37 -9.31 -0.51 -1.77
N LEU A 38 -10.60 -0.25 -1.56
CA LEU A 38 -11.49 -1.10 -0.77
C LEU A 38 -11.80 -2.45 -1.43
N ARG A 39 -11.69 -2.54 -2.76
CA ARG A 39 -11.84 -3.81 -3.52
C ARG A 39 -10.58 -4.68 -3.52
N GLY A 40 -9.46 -4.14 -3.03
CA GLY A 40 -8.16 -4.83 -2.98
C GLY A 40 -8.13 -5.99 -1.99
N GLU A 41 -7.18 -6.91 -2.20
CA GLU A 41 -7.00 -8.11 -1.37
C GLU A 41 -6.73 -7.80 0.11
N TRP A 42 -6.19 -6.61 0.42
CA TRP A 42 -5.89 -6.18 1.78
C TRP A 42 -7.13 -6.18 2.69
N PHE A 43 -8.31 -5.88 2.14
CA PHE A 43 -9.58 -5.89 2.87
C PHE A 43 -10.30 -7.25 2.84
N ARG A 44 -9.73 -8.28 2.22
CA ARG A 44 -10.34 -9.61 2.10
C ARG A 44 -9.93 -10.58 3.20
N THR A 45 -9.06 -10.16 4.12
CA THR A 45 -8.73 -10.95 5.30
C THR A 45 -9.88 -10.84 6.31
N GLU A 46 -10.63 -11.93 6.47
CA GLU A 46 -11.60 -12.14 7.56
C GLU A 46 -10.94 -12.31 8.93
#